data_AF-A0AAX6HHA3-F1
#
_entry.id   AF-A0AAX6HHA3-F1
#
_cell.length_a   1.000
_cell.length_b   1.000
_cell.length_c   1.000
_cell.angle_alpha   90.00
_cell.angle_beta   90.00
_cell.angle_gamma   90.00
#
_symmetry.space_group_name_H-M   'P 1'
#
loop_
_entity.id
_entity.type
_entity.pdbx_description
1 polymer ?
#
loop_
_entity_poly.entity_id
_entity_poly.type
_entity_poly.pdbx_seq_one_letter_code
_entity_poly.pdbx_strand_id
1 'polypeptide(L)'
;MTSEWEGVKLGSSKPMIATQEEMVENKVPMAYRDQCAHLLIPLNRCRQRELYLPWKCEEERHSYEKCEYELVMERLLQMQKIRELEEKRKQQMKQEEGGSLSSLPPPTLLDPMVIGDSYPGLKVPGLQYQVVGFVSMR
;
A
#
# COMPACT_ATOMS: atom_id res chain seq x y z
N MET A 1 6.08 4.33 12.79
CA MET A 1 5.49 2.99 12.99
C MET A 1 6.11 2.04 11.99
N THR A 2 7.19 1.34 12.36
CA THR A 2 7.79 0.28 11.55
C THR A 2 7.30 -1.04 12.12
N SER A 3 6.41 -1.70 11.40
CA SER A 3 5.89 -3.01 11.80
C SER A 3 6.91 -4.07 11.38
N GLU A 4 7.54 -4.70 12.37
CA GLU A 4 8.60 -5.70 12.19
C GLU A 4 7.98 -7.09 12.14
N TRP A 5 7.31 -7.41 11.02
CA TRP A 5 6.81 -8.75 10.78
C TRP A 5 7.71 -9.33 9.68
N GLU A 6 8.39 -10.43 9.99
CA GLU A 6 9.28 -11.18 9.08
C GLU A 6 10.67 -10.58 8.82
N GLY A 7 11.29 -9.88 9.78
CA GLY A 7 12.71 -9.48 9.71
C GLY A 7 13.06 -8.45 8.62
N VAL A 8 12.06 -7.97 7.87
CA VAL A 8 12.20 -6.87 6.90
C VAL A 8 11.57 -5.61 7.49
N LYS A 9 12.37 -4.56 7.65
CA LYS A 9 11.87 -3.24 8.04
C LYS A 9 11.06 -2.65 6.88
N LEU A 10 9.73 -2.76 6.96
CA LEU A 10 8.78 -2.15 6.03
C LEU A 10 8.61 -0.65 6.34
N GLY A 11 8.63 0.18 5.29
CA GLY A 11 8.45 1.63 5.36
C GLY A 11 9.59 2.43 4.72
N SER A 12 9.35 3.69 4.39
CA SER A 12 10.42 4.57 3.89
C SER A 12 11.36 5.01 5.02
N SER A 13 12.63 5.23 4.68
CA SER A 13 13.61 5.80 5.59
C SER A 13 13.39 7.31 5.84
N LYS A 14 12.71 8.00 4.91
CA LYS A 14 12.54 9.46 4.92
C LYS A 14 11.45 9.91 5.90
N PRO A 15 11.67 11.00 6.65
CA PRO A 15 10.63 11.58 7.50
C PRO A 15 9.55 12.24 6.64
N MET A 16 8.32 12.23 7.13
CA MET A 16 7.23 13.03 6.55
C MET A 16 7.39 14.48 7.01
N ILE A 17 7.77 15.36 6.10
CA ILE A 17 8.04 16.78 6.39
C ILE A 17 6.78 17.63 6.26
N ALA A 18 5.95 17.35 5.25
CA ALA A 18 4.70 18.07 5.03
C ALA A 18 3.63 17.62 6.04
N THR A 19 2.93 18.58 6.63
CA THR A 19 1.80 18.27 7.51
C THR A 19 0.57 17.87 6.70
N GLN A 20 -0.37 17.17 7.34
CA GLN A 20 -1.59 16.72 6.69
C GLN A 20 -2.49 17.91 6.26
N GLU A 21 -2.50 18.98 7.05
CA GLU A 21 -3.27 20.19 6.79
C GLU A 21 -2.72 20.93 5.55
N GLU A 22 -1.40 21.08 5.46
CA GLU A 22 -0.73 21.70 4.29
C GLU A 22 -1.02 20.93 2.99
N MET A 23 -1.03 19.59 3.02
CA MET A 23 -1.36 18.79 1.83
C MET A 23 -2.80 18.96 1.37
N VAL A 24 -3.73 19.18 2.31
CA VAL A 24 -5.15 19.43 2.01
C VAL A 24 -5.34 20.83 1.44
N GLU A 25 -4.72 21.84 2.05
CA GLU A 25 -4.79 23.24 1.60
C GLU A 25 -4.26 23.40 0.16
N ASN A 26 -3.14 22.74 -0.15
CA ASN A 26 -2.55 22.75 -1.49
C ASN A 26 -3.20 21.74 -2.46
N LYS A 27 -4.32 21.10 -2.06
CA LYS A 27 -5.11 20.16 -2.88
C LYS A 27 -4.28 19.02 -3.49
N VAL A 28 -3.33 18.48 -2.72
CA VAL A 28 -2.49 17.36 -3.18
C VAL A 28 -3.35 16.10 -3.32
N PRO A 29 -3.37 15.45 -4.51
CA PRO A 29 -4.11 14.20 -4.72
C PRO A 29 -3.57 13.06 -3.85
N MET A 30 -4.44 12.13 -3.44
CA MET A 30 -4.08 11.02 -2.54
C MET A 30 -2.87 10.21 -3.00
N ALA A 31 -2.68 10.04 -4.30
CA ALA A 31 -1.56 9.29 -4.87
C ALA A 31 -0.19 9.94 -4.62
N TYR A 32 -0.15 11.26 -4.42
CA TYR A 32 1.07 12.05 -4.22
C TYR A 32 1.24 12.57 -2.78
N ARG A 33 0.56 11.93 -1.83
CA ARG A 33 0.71 12.21 -0.38
C ARG A 33 1.75 11.29 0.24
N ASP A 34 2.90 11.23 -0.40
CA ASP A 34 4.06 10.44 0.00
C ASP A 34 5.07 11.31 0.77
N GLN A 35 6.21 10.74 1.17
CA GLN A 35 7.24 11.48 1.90
C GLN A 35 7.82 12.66 1.09
N CYS A 36 7.70 12.66 -0.24
CA CYS A 36 8.19 13.72 -1.12
C CYS A 36 7.17 14.86 -1.36
N ALA A 37 5.98 14.82 -0.75
CA ALA A 37 4.93 15.83 -0.94
C ALA A 37 5.37 17.28 -0.62
N HIS A 38 6.34 17.45 0.30
CA HIS A 38 6.92 18.75 0.65
C HIS A 38 7.65 19.44 -0.53
N LEU A 39 8.13 18.67 -1.52
CA LEU A 39 8.74 19.19 -2.75
C LEU A 39 7.71 19.43 -3.86
N LEU A 40 6.59 18.69 -3.82
CA LEU A 40 5.52 18.84 -4.80
C LEU A 40 4.75 20.16 -4.64
N ILE A 41 4.56 20.62 -3.40
CA ILE A 41 3.91 21.90 -3.09
C ILE A 41 4.64 23.09 -3.78
N PRO A 42 5.95 23.31 -3.59
CA PRO A 42 6.66 24.39 -4.28
C PRO A 42 6.71 24.20 -5.80
N LEU A 43 6.83 22.97 -6.29
CA LEU A 43 6.76 22.67 -7.73
C LEU A 43 5.42 23.10 -8.35
N ASN A 44 4.30 22.80 -7.68
CA ASN A 44 2.98 23.20 -8.16
C ASN A 44 2.78 24.72 -8.11
N ARG A 45 3.34 25.40 -7.10
CA ARG A 45 3.36 26.88 -7.04
C ARG A 45 4.18 27.47 -8.19
N CYS A 46 5.34 26.90 -8.52
CA CYS A 46 6.14 27.33 -9.67
C CYS A 46 5.37 27.13 -10.98
N ARG A 47 4.79 25.94 -11.18
CA ARG A 47 3.99 25.61 -12.38
C ARG A 47 2.81 26.56 -12.59
N GLN A 48 2.10 26.93 -11.53
CA GLN A 48 0.99 27.88 -11.63
C GLN A 48 1.45 29.29 -11.98
N ARG A 49 2.56 29.76 -11.39
CA ARG A 49 3.12 31.09 -11.68
C ARG A 49 3.65 31.21 -13.10
N GLU A 50 4.37 30.19 -13.56
CA GLU A 50 5.02 30.16 -14.88
C GLU A 50 4.13 29.51 -15.95
N LEU A 51 2.83 29.35 -15.71
CA LEU A 51 1.87 28.77 -16.68
C LEU A 51 2.31 27.41 -17.26
N TYR A 52 2.94 26.57 -16.44
CA TYR A 52 3.42 25.23 -16.77
C TYR A 52 4.46 25.19 -17.89
N LEU A 53 5.27 26.25 -18.04
CA LEU A 53 6.39 26.26 -18.99
C LEU A 53 7.44 25.19 -18.61
N PRO A 54 7.84 24.29 -19.54
CA PRO A 54 8.72 23.15 -19.24
C PRO A 54 10.10 23.50 -18.68
N TRP A 55 10.68 24.64 -19.09
CA TRP A 55 12.07 25.03 -18.82
C TRP A 55 12.24 25.93 -17.58
N LYS A 56 11.15 26.34 -16.92
CA LYS A 56 11.21 27.33 -15.84
C LYS A 56 11.36 26.72 -14.44
N CYS A 57 10.70 25.58 -14.20
CA CYS A 57 10.65 24.92 -12.90
C CYS A 57 11.49 23.62 -12.87
N GLU A 58 12.63 23.61 -13.57
CA GLU A 58 13.45 22.41 -13.72
C GLU A 58 14.10 21.98 -12.40
N GLU A 59 14.54 22.92 -11.57
CA GLU A 59 15.19 22.61 -10.29
C GLU A 59 14.22 21.95 -9.30
N GLU A 60 13.03 22.53 -9.14
CA GLU A 60 11.97 21.96 -8.29
C GLU A 60 11.47 20.62 -8.84
N ARG A 61 11.45 20.48 -10.16
CA ARG A 61 11.07 19.21 -10.81
C ARG A 61 12.10 18.13 -10.55
N HIS A 62 13.38 18.40 -10.80
CA HIS A 62 14.45 17.42 -10.63
C HIS A 62 14.62 17.01 -9.16
N SER A 63 14.44 17.95 -8.23
CA SER A 63 14.47 17.62 -6.79
C SER A 63 13.31 16.71 -6.38
N TYR A 64 12.09 16.98 -6.85
CA TYR A 64 10.94 16.10 -6.62
C TYR A 64 11.14 14.70 -7.25
N GLU A 65 11.55 14.63 -8.51
CA GLU A 65 11.80 13.37 -9.23
C GLU A 65 12.92 12.54 -8.57
N LYS A 66 13.98 13.18 -8.10
CA LYS A 66 15.05 12.51 -7.33
C LYS A 66 14.51 11.91 -6.04
N CYS A 67 13.65 12.64 -5.33
CA CYS A 67 13.07 12.17 -4.09
C CYS A 67 12.21 10.91 -4.32
N GLU A 68 11.35 10.93 -5.34
CA GLU A 68 10.51 9.81 -5.76
C GLU A 68 11.35 8.60 -6.18
N TYR A 69 12.41 8.83 -6.96
CA TYR A 69 13.32 7.77 -7.39
C TYR A 69 13.92 7.02 -6.18
N GLU A 70 14.42 7.76 -5.19
CA GLU A 70 14.97 7.16 -3.97
C GLU A 70 13.91 6.33 -3.20
N LEU A 71 12.66 6.80 -3.12
CA LEU A 71 11.57 6.05 -2.48
C LEU A 71 11.24 4.74 -3.21
N VAL A 72 11.21 4.78 -4.55
CA VAL A 72 10.99 3.59 -5.37
C VAL A 72 12.13 2.60 -5.18
N MET A 73 13.38 3.06 -5.16
CA MET A 73 14.55 2.21 -4.94
C MET A 73 14.52 1.54 -3.57
N GLU A 74 14.16 2.26 -2.50
CA GLU A 74 13.96 1.68 -1.17
C GLU A 74 12.92 0.55 -1.20
N ARG A 75 11.80 0.77 -1.86
CA ARG A 75 10.72 -0.22 -1.97
C ARG A 75 11.13 -1.44 -2.79
N LEU A 76 11.88 -1.25 -3.87
CA LEU A 76 12.40 -2.36 -4.68
C LEU A 76 13.34 -3.26 -3.88
N LEU A 77 14.23 -2.66 -3.08
CA LEU A 77 15.13 -3.40 -2.18
C LEU A 77 14.36 -4.15 -1.10
N GLN A 78 13.29 -3.56 -0.55
CA GLN A 78 12.40 -4.24 0.40
C GLN A 78 11.72 -5.45 -0.24
N MET A 79 11.23 -5.31 -1.48
CA MET A 79 10.61 -6.40 -2.22
C MET A 79 11.57 -7.53 -2.58
N GLN A 80 12.81 -7.21 -2.92
CA GLN A 80 13.86 -8.22 -3.13
C GLN A 80 14.11 -9.03 -1.84
N LYS A 81 14.27 -8.35 -0.70
CA LYS A 81 14.47 -9.01 0.59
C LYS A 81 13.30 -9.92 0.99
N ILE A 82 12.07 -9.47 0.77
CA ILE A 82 10.87 -10.28 1.05
C ILE A 82 10.85 -11.54 0.19
N ARG A 83 11.13 -11.42 -1.11
CA ARG A 83 11.21 -12.58 -2.02
C ARG A 83 12.28 -13.59 -1.57
N GLU A 84 13.48 -13.12 -1.23
CA GLU A 84 14.56 -13.98 -0.75
C GLU A 84 14.20 -14.72 0.55
N LEU A 85 13.52 -14.05 1.48
CA LEU A 85 13.08 -14.66 2.73
C LEU A 85 11.96 -15.67 2.50
N GLU A 86 11.05 -15.40 1.57
CA GLU A 86 10.00 -16.34 1.17
C GLU A 86 10.60 -17.61 0.54
N GLU A 87 11.62 -17.47 -0.31
CA GLU A 87 12.36 -18.60 -0.89
C GLU A 87 13.08 -19.42 0.18
N LYS A 88 13.77 -18.75 1.11
CA LYS A 88 14.42 -19.42 2.26
C LYS A 88 13.41 -20.16 3.13
N ARG A 89 12.25 -19.56 3.40
CA ARG A 89 11.14 -20.21 4.15
C ARG A 89 10.63 -21.44 3.40
N LYS A 90 10.45 -21.36 2.08
CA LYS A 90 10.05 -22.51 1.24
C LYS A 90 11.09 -23.63 1.25
N GLN A 91 12.38 -23.31 1.30
CA GLN A 91 13.46 -24.31 1.40
C GLN A 91 13.48 -24.98 2.77
N GLN A 92 13.29 -24.22 3.86
CA GLN A 92 13.22 -24.75 5.22
C GLN A 92 12.06 -25.76 5.37
N MET A 93 10.86 -25.41 4.85
CA MET A 93 9.70 -26.32 4.88
C MET A 93 9.96 -27.65 4.16
N LYS A 94 10.71 -27.65 3.04
CA LYS A 94 11.07 -28.88 2.31
C LYS A 94 12.07 -29.78 3.04
N GLN A 95 12.92 -29.20 3.90
CA GLN A 95 13.91 -29.96 4.67
C GLN A 95 13.26 -30.67 5.87
N GLU A 96 12.21 -30.07 6.44
CA GLU A 96 11.43 -30.66 7.54
C GLU A 96 10.54 -31.81 7.07
N GLU A 97 9.99 -31.76 5.84
CA GLU A 97 9.24 -32.88 5.25
C GLU A 97 10.13 -34.11 4.91
N GLY A 98 11.45 -33.96 4.89
CA GLY A 98 12.42 -35.04 4.66
C GLY A 98 13.01 -35.69 5.93
N GLY A 99 12.73 -35.14 7.12
CA GLY A 99 13.19 -35.64 8.41
C GLY A 99 12.08 -36.37 9.18
N SER A 100 11.96 -37.67 8.95
CA SER A 100 11.14 -38.67 9.66
C SER A 100 10.33 -38.23 10.89
N LEU A 101 9.00 -38.47 10.85
CA LEU A 101 8.38 -39.25 11.91
C LEU A 101 7.34 -40.24 11.35
N SER A 102 7.66 -41.51 11.56
CA SER A 102 6.75 -42.64 11.65
C SER A 102 5.52 -42.36 12.53
N SER A 103 4.35 -42.71 11.99
CA SER A 103 3.06 -42.93 12.66
C SER A 103 2.47 -41.77 13.49
N LEU A 104 1.64 -40.97 12.83
CA LEU A 104 0.35 -40.54 13.38
C LEU A 104 -0.74 -40.93 12.37
N PRO A 105 -1.90 -41.48 12.82
CA PRO A 105 -2.91 -42.03 11.92
C PRO A 105 -3.54 -40.93 11.05
N PRO A 106 -4.07 -41.30 9.87
CA PRO A 106 -4.71 -40.36 8.96
C PRO A 106 -5.88 -39.66 9.68
N PRO A 107 -6.14 -38.37 9.42
CA PRO A 107 -7.37 -37.74 9.85
C PRO A 107 -8.49 -38.46 9.10
N THR A 108 -9.18 -39.35 9.80
CA THR A 108 -10.43 -39.94 9.34
C THR A 108 -11.42 -38.81 9.15
N LEU A 109 -11.65 -38.50 7.88
CA LEU A 109 -12.92 -38.13 7.26
C LEU A 109 -14.11 -38.08 8.24
N LEU A 110 -14.51 -36.84 8.58
CA LEU A 110 -15.83 -36.29 8.97
C LEU A 110 -15.49 -34.98 9.72
N ASP A 111 -15.53 -33.81 9.07
CA ASP A 111 -16.77 -33.17 8.65
C ASP A 111 -16.71 -32.54 7.25
N PRO A 112 -17.85 -32.47 6.54
CA PRO A 112 -17.92 -32.01 5.16
C PRO A 112 -17.69 -30.51 5.02
N MET A 113 -17.13 -30.13 3.86
CA MET A 113 -17.27 -28.79 3.29
C MET A 113 -18.72 -28.32 3.40
N VAL A 114 -18.97 -27.29 4.22
CA VAL A 114 -20.11 -26.39 3.99
C VAL A 114 -19.59 -25.25 3.14
N ILE A 115 -19.89 -25.33 1.85
CA ILE A 115 -19.94 -24.19 0.95
C ILE A 115 -21.05 -23.28 1.48
N GLY A 116 -20.71 -22.07 1.92
CA GLY A 116 -21.67 -21.10 2.41
C GLY A 116 -21.02 -19.75 2.71
N ASP A 117 -21.14 -18.83 1.77
CA ASP A 117 -20.77 -17.42 1.88
C ASP A 117 -21.36 -16.76 3.13
N SER A 118 -20.53 -16.17 3.99
CA SER A 118 -20.93 -14.98 4.77
C SER A 118 -19.75 -14.41 5.56
N TYR A 119 -19.18 -13.32 5.05
CA TYR A 119 -18.37 -12.40 5.85
C TYR A 119 -19.26 -11.82 6.97
N PRO A 120 -18.93 -12.00 8.28
CA PRO A 120 -19.67 -11.34 9.33
C PRO A 120 -19.27 -9.85 9.40
N GLY A 121 -20.13 -9.02 8.81
CA GLY A 121 -20.52 -7.71 9.33
C GLY A 121 -19.42 -6.75 9.80
N LEU A 122 -18.87 -5.98 8.86
CA LEU A 122 -18.36 -4.63 9.15
C LEU A 122 -19.48 -3.63 8.86
N LYS A 123 -20.20 -3.21 9.91
CA LYS A 123 -21.21 -2.14 9.85
C LYS A 123 -20.50 -0.80 9.58
N VAL A 124 -20.58 -0.31 8.36
CA VAL A 124 -20.29 1.10 8.02
C VAL A 124 -21.56 1.92 8.31
N PRO A 125 -21.56 2.84 9.28
CA PRO A 125 -22.69 3.73 9.49
C PRO A 125 -22.63 4.88 8.48
N GLY A 126 -23.74 5.09 7.76
CA GLY A 126 -24.01 6.39 7.12
C GLY A 126 -23.70 6.48 5.62
N LEU A 127 -24.46 5.75 4.80
CA LEU A 127 -24.78 6.20 3.44
C LEU A 127 -26.23 5.84 3.13
N GLN A 128 -27.15 6.77 3.45
CA GLN A 128 -28.49 6.75 2.87
C GLN A 128 -28.36 7.16 1.40
N TYR A 129 -28.37 6.20 0.49
CA TYR A 129 -28.75 6.47 -0.89
C TYR A 129 -30.27 6.40 -0.98
N GLN A 130 -30.89 7.52 -1.35
CA GLN A 130 -32.31 7.60 -1.72
C GLN A 130 -32.58 6.67 -2.90
N VAL A 131 -33.45 5.69 -2.68
CA VAL A 131 -34.11 4.97 -3.76
C VAL A 131 -35.20 5.90 -4.30
N VAL A 132 -34.95 6.53 -5.44
CA VAL A 132 -36.00 7.19 -6.23
C VAL A 132 -36.98 6.11 -6.71
N GLY A 133 -38.20 6.18 -6.20
CA GLY A 133 -39.26 5.22 -6.46
C GLY A 133 -39.70 5.24 -7.92
N PHE A 134 -39.65 4.06 -8.55
CA PHE A 134 -40.45 3.77 -9.74
C PHE A 134 -41.92 3.66 -9.30
N VAL A 135 -42.70 4.70 -9.55
CA VAL A 135 -44.17 4.66 -9.43
C VAL A 135 -44.71 3.86 -10.61
N SER A 136 -45.23 2.68 -10.31
CA SER A 136 -46.13 1.93 -11.19
C SER A 136 -47.54 2.49 -11.05
N MET A 137 -48.11 3.00 -12.14
CA MET A 137 -49.53 3.32 -12.25
C MET A 137 -50.02 2.94 -13.66
N ARG A 138 -50.85 1.89 -13.66
CA ARG A 138 -51.98 1.52 -14.55
C ARG A 138 -51.97 1.99 -16.00
#